data_AF-A0A427B6K5-F1
#
_entry.id   AF-A0A427B6K5-F1
#
_cell.length_a   1.000
_cell.length_b   1.000
_cell.length_c   1.000
_cell.angle_alpha   90.00
_cell.angle_beta   90.00
_cell.angle_gamma   90.00
#
_symmetry.space_group_name_H-M   'P 1'
#
loop_
_entity.id
_entity.type
_entity.pdbx_description
1 polymer ?
#
loop_
_entity_poly.entity_id
_entity_poly.type
_entity_poly.pdbx_seq_one_letter_code
_entity_poly.pdbx_strand_id
1 'polypeptide(L)'
;MVWEMLLYLYVLYSPDWHYRSTMPTFLFLYGAAFAVAHSMVRFGIGFKIHYVGLCLLCIPRMYKYYIQTKDAAAKRLAKLYVATIFLGTICWLFDRIFCKKLSHWYINPQGHAWWHVLMGFNSYFANAFLMFCRAQQLGWGPQVAHLFGVFPYVKIHKPKKQE
;
A
#
# COMPACT_ATOMS: atom_id res chain seq x y z
N MET A 1 -4.43 -6.13 -2.67
CA MET A 1 -4.62 -5.67 -4.07
C MET A 1 -5.78 -4.67 -4.15
N VAL A 2 -6.98 -4.96 -4.68
CA VAL A 2 -8.02 -3.91 -4.86
C VAL A 2 -8.50 -3.33 -3.52
N TRP A 3 -8.86 -4.17 -2.55
CA TRP A 3 -9.31 -3.72 -1.23
C TRP A 3 -8.31 -2.79 -0.53
N GLU A 4 -7.04 -3.12 -0.64
CA GLU A 4 -5.93 -2.34 -0.10
C GLU A 4 -5.83 -0.96 -0.75
N MET A 5 -5.97 -0.88 -2.08
CA MET A 5 -6.01 0.42 -2.77
C MET A 5 -7.22 1.25 -2.33
N LEU A 6 -8.38 0.62 -2.09
CA LEU A 6 -9.56 1.33 -1.57
C LEU A 6 -9.31 1.86 -0.14
N LEU A 7 -8.61 1.11 0.71
CA LEU A 7 -8.16 1.59 2.01
C LEU A 7 -7.19 2.77 1.88
N TYR A 8 -6.28 2.73 0.90
CA TYR A 8 -5.36 3.86 0.64
C TYR A 8 -6.13 5.09 0.18
N LEU A 9 -7.06 4.93 -0.76
CA LEU A 9 -7.95 6.02 -1.19
C LEU A 9 -8.73 6.60 0.00
N TYR A 10 -9.29 5.75 0.86
CA TYR A 10 -9.95 6.18 2.09
C TYR A 10 -9.04 7.08 2.93
N VAL A 11 -7.84 6.62 3.29
CA VAL A 11 -6.93 7.40 4.13
C VAL A 11 -6.47 8.69 3.43
N LEU A 12 -6.21 8.61 2.13
CA LEU A 12 -5.67 9.71 1.33
C LEU A 12 -6.68 10.85 1.10
N TYR A 13 -7.95 10.52 0.90
CA TYR A 13 -8.99 11.48 0.54
C TYR A 13 -10.02 11.73 1.64
N SER A 14 -9.98 10.98 2.75
CA SER A 14 -10.88 11.23 3.89
C SER A 14 -10.87 12.67 4.40
N PRO A 15 -9.74 13.42 4.44
CA PRO A 15 -9.76 14.82 4.87
C PRO A 15 -10.60 15.76 4.00
N ASP A 16 -10.80 15.43 2.73
CA ASP A 16 -11.57 16.27 1.79
C ASP A 16 -13.05 15.89 1.75
N TRP A 17 -13.42 14.76 2.34
CA TRP A 17 -14.77 14.24 2.22
C TRP A 17 -15.68 14.89 3.26
N HIS A 18 -16.70 15.61 2.79
CA HIS A 18 -17.63 16.34 3.64
C HIS A 18 -18.42 15.41 4.58
N TYR A 19 -18.92 14.28 4.07
CA TYR A 19 -19.71 13.32 4.84
C TYR A 19 -18.87 12.14 5.34
N ARG A 20 -18.75 12.03 6.67
CA ARG A 20 -17.89 11.04 7.35
C ARG A 20 -18.21 9.58 6.99
N SER A 21 -19.46 9.25 6.68
CA SER A 21 -19.90 7.87 6.39
C SER A 21 -20.01 7.54 4.90
N THR A 22 -20.13 8.54 4.03
CA THR A 22 -20.45 8.31 2.60
C THR A 22 -19.27 7.64 1.87
N MET A 23 -18.05 8.13 2.10
CA MET A 23 -16.85 7.59 1.46
C MET A 23 -16.56 6.12 1.80
N PRO A 24 -16.50 5.70 3.09
CA PRO A 24 -16.25 4.30 3.41
C PRO A 24 -17.37 3.38 2.90
N THR A 25 -18.63 3.84 2.94
CA THR A 25 -19.76 3.08 2.39
C THR A 25 -19.63 2.89 0.89
N PHE A 26 -19.32 3.97 0.15
CA PHE A 26 -19.09 3.91 -1.29
C PHE A 26 -17.94 2.96 -1.64
N LEU A 27 -16.79 3.10 -0.98
CA LEU A 27 -15.63 2.25 -1.23
C LEU A 27 -15.90 0.78 -0.90
N PHE A 28 -16.63 0.50 0.19
CA PHE A 28 -17.05 -0.85 0.54
C PHE A 28 -17.93 -1.47 -0.56
N LEU A 29 -19.00 -0.77 -0.96
CA LEU A 29 -19.92 -1.23 -1.99
C LEU A 29 -19.22 -1.41 -3.35
N TYR A 30 -18.34 -0.47 -3.71
CA TYR A 30 -17.51 -0.55 -4.90
C TYR A 30 -16.63 -1.81 -4.90
N GLY A 31 -15.90 -2.05 -3.80
CA GLY A 31 -15.05 -3.23 -3.67
C GLY A 31 -15.84 -4.54 -3.73
N ALA A 32 -16.99 -4.60 -3.07
CA ALA A 32 -17.88 -5.77 -3.09
C ALA A 32 -18.43 -6.05 -4.49
N ALA A 33 -18.97 -5.03 -5.16
CA ALA A 33 -19.49 -5.15 -6.52
C ALA A 33 -18.40 -5.59 -7.51
N PHE A 34 -17.20 -5.00 -7.41
CA PHE A 34 -16.06 -5.41 -8.23
C PHE A 34 -15.66 -6.87 -7.98
N ALA A 35 -15.61 -7.31 -6.73
CA ALA A 35 -15.26 -8.69 -6.39
C ALA A 35 -16.26 -9.70 -6.98
N VAL A 36 -17.57 -9.42 -6.88
CA VAL A 36 -18.62 -10.25 -7.49
C VAL A 36 -18.45 -10.30 -9.00
N ALA A 37 -18.38 -9.15 -9.67
CA ALA A 37 -18.23 -9.08 -11.13
C ALA A 37 -16.95 -9.79 -11.61
N HIS A 38 -15.83 -9.61 -10.91
CA HIS A 38 -14.58 -10.26 -11.24
C HIS A 38 -14.65 -11.79 -11.08
N SER A 39 -15.34 -12.28 -10.04
CA SER A 39 -15.54 -13.72 -9.83
C SER A 39 -16.37 -14.38 -10.95
N MET A 40 -17.38 -13.66 -11.46
CA MET A 40 -18.27 -14.17 -12.51
C MET A 40 -17.61 -14.17 -13.89
N VAL A 41 -16.92 -13.09 -14.25
CA VAL A 41 -16.45 -12.86 -15.63
C VAL A 41 -14.95 -13.14 -15.81
N ARG A 42 -14.17 -13.28 -14.72
CA ARG A 42 -12.73 -13.59 -14.74
C ARG A 42 -11.91 -12.63 -15.62
N PHE A 43 -12.15 -11.33 -15.49
CA PHE A 43 -11.46 -10.28 -16.26
C PHE A 43 -9.94 -10.23 -15.98
N GLY A 44 -9.13 -11.04 -16.68
CA GLY A 44 -7.68 -11.08 -16.44
C GLY A 44 -6.94 -9.79 -16.77
N ILE A 45 -7.18 -9.21 -17.95
CA ILE A 45 -6.56 -7.93 -18.37
C ILE A 45 -7.25 -6.74 -17.69
N GLY A 46 -8.58 -6.75 -17.64
CA GLY A 46 -9.37 -5.69 -17.01
C GLY A 46 -8.99 -5.47 -15.55
N PHE A 47 -8.76 -6.55 -14.79
CA PHE A 47 -8.25 -6.45 -13.42
C PHE A 47 -6.91 -5.72 -13.34
N LYS A 48 -5.94 -6.03 -14.22
CA LYS A 48 -4.61 -5.41 -14.20
C LYS A 48 -4.69 -3.92 -14.50
N ILE A 49 -5.45 -3.54 -15.54
CA ILE A 49 -5.64 -2.13 -15.93
C ILE A 49 -6.32 -1.38 -14.79
N HIS A 50 -7.40 -1.95 -14.24
CA HIS A 50 -8.12 -1.35 -13.14
C HIS A 50 -7.23 -1.15 -11.90
N TYR A 51 -6.47 -2.18 -11.51
CA TYR A 51 -5.56 -2.12 -10.39
C TYR A 51 -4.46 -1.05 -10.57
N VAL A 52 -3.84 -0.99 -11.75
CA VAL A 52 -2.85 0.06 -12.07
C VAL A 52 -3.50 1.44 -11.99
N GLY A 53 -4.71 1.61 -12.49
CA GLY A 53 -5.48 2.86 -12.38
C GLY A 53 -5.66 3.30 -10.93
N LEU A 54 -6.07 2.40 -10.04
CA LEU A 54 -6.22 2.70 -8.61
C LEU A 54 -4.87 3.09 -7.95
N CYS A 55 -3.78 2.40 -8.29
CA CYS A 55 -2.45 2.76 -7.81
C CYS A 55 -2.07 4.18 -8.24
N LEU A 56 -2.27 4.52 -9.52
CA LEU A 56 -1.94 5.84 -10.07
C LEU A 56 -2.74 6.95 -9.38
N LEU A 57 -4.02 6.72 -9.06
CA LEU A 57 -4.84 7.68 -8.30
C LEU A 57 -4.28 7.97 -6.90
N CYS A 58 -3.62 7.01 -6.27
CA CYS A 58 -3.03 7.21 -4.95
C CYS A 58 -1.74 8.05 -4.97
N ILE A 59 -0.98 8.03 -6.08
CA ILE A 59 0.37 8.62 -6.16
C ILE A 59 0.40 10.12 -5.84
N PRO A 60 -0.42 11.00 -6.46
CA PRO A 60 -0.31 12.44 -6.24
C PRO A 60 -0.52 12.82 -4.78
N ARG A 61 -1.51 12.19 -4.13
CA ARG A 61 -1.85 12.46 -2.75
C ARG A 61 -0.83 11.89 -1.78
N MET A 62 -0.34 10.68 -2.05
CA MET A 62 0.71 10.06 -1.24
C MET A 62 2.01 10.89 -1.33
N TYR A 63 2.35 11.40 -2.51
CA TYR A 63 3.48 12.31 -2.71
C TYR A 63 3.30 13.63 -1.93
N LYS A 64 2.10 14.23 -1.97
CA LYS A 64 1.77 15.42 -1.17
C LYS A 64 2.02 15.18 0.33
N TYR A 65 1.61 14.03 0.87
CA TYR A 65 1.87 13.75 2.29
C TYR A 65 3.34 13.42 2.58
N TYR A 66 4.05 12.80 1.65
CA TYR A 66 5.49 12.59 1.77
C TYR A 66 6.26 13.92 1.90
N ILE A 67 5.95 14.92 1.07
CA ILE A 67 6.65 16.22 1.15
C ILE A 67 6.29 16.99 2.42
N GLN A 68 5.04 16.88 2.91
CA GLN A 68 4.57 17.54 4.13
C GLN A 68 5.10 16.88 5.41
N THR A 69 5.47 15.60 5.35
CA THR A 69 6.00 14.86 6.49
C THR A 69 7.40 15.36 6.85
N LYS A 70 7.59 15.84 8.10
CA LYS A 70 8.92 16.25 8.61
C LYS A 70 9.69 15.11 9.26
N ASP A 71 9.00 14.10 9.78
CA ASP A 71 9.59 12.97 10.48
C ASP A 71 10.43 12.10 9.53
N ALA A 72 11.71 11.92 9.87
CA ALA A 72 12.66 11.19 9.03
C ALA A 72 12.37 9.68 8.97
N ALA A 73 11.88 9.09 10.07
CA ALA A 73 11.55 7.67 10.13
C ALA A 73 10.28 7.37 9.32
N ALA A 74 9.27 8.25 9.34
CA ALA A 74 8.10 8.16 8.48
C ALA A 74 8.48 8.33 7.00
N LYS A 75 9.37 9.26 6.66
CA LYS A 75 9.92 9.36 5.29
C LYS A 75 10.68 8.10 4.87
N ARG A 76 11.38 7.44 5.80
CA ARG A 76 12.04 6.15 5.53
C ARG A 76 11.03 5.05 5.19
N LEU A 77 9.87 4.99 5.85
CA LEU A 77 8.79 4.06 5.48
C LEU A 77 8.35 4.26 4.02
N ALA A 78 8.13 5.50 3.60
CA ALA A 78 7.76 5.80 2.20
C ALA A 78 8.86 5.39 1.21
N LYS A 79 10.14 5.59 1.56
CA LYS A 79 11.28 5.13 0.73
C LYS A 79 11.36 3.60 0.66
N LEU A 80 11.13 2.89 1.77
CA LEU A 80 11.09 1.44 1.81
C LEU A 80 9.92 0.88 0.99
N TYR A 81 8.76 1.54 1.02
CA TYR A 81 7.66 1.27 0.10
C TYR A 81 8.12 1.37 -1.37
N VAL A 82 8.75 2.47 -1.79
CA VAL A 82 9.25 2.61 -3.18
C VAL A 82 10.31 1.56 -3.53
N ALA A 83 11.23 1.27 -2.61
CA ALA A 83 12.28 0.28 -2.82
C ALA A 83 11.71 -1.13 -3.00
N THR A 84 10.75 -1.53 -2.18
CA THR A 84 10.14 -2.86 -2.23
C THR A 84 9.31 -3.11 -3.49
N ILE A 85 8.54 -2.12 -3.96
CA ILE A 85 7.81 -2.26 -5.23
C ILE A 85 8.75 -2.31 -6.43
N PHE A 86 9.83 -1.51 -6.40
CA PHE A 86 10.85 -1.51 -7.45
C PHE A 86 11.58 -2.86 -7.53
N LEU A 87 12.12 -3.34 -6.41
CA LEU A 87 12.80 -4.64 -6.34
C LEU A 87 11.85 -5.79 -6.68
N GLY A 88 10.62 -5.74 -6.18
CA GLY A 88 9.61 -6.72 -6.52
C GLY A 88 9.39 -6.78 -8.04
N THR A 89 9.24 -5.62 -8.68
CA THR A 89 8.97 -5.54 -10.11
C THR A 89 10.13 -6.14 -10.90
N ILE A 90 11.37 -5.92 -10.47
CA ILE A 90 12.56 -6.57 -11.05
C ILE A 90 12.48 -8.09 -10.89
N CYS A 91 12.21 -8.61 -9.69
CA CYS A 91 12.08 -10.05 -9.45
C CYS A 91 11.01 -10.68 -10.34
N TRP A 92 9.84 -10.04 -10.45
CA TRP A 92 8.74 -10.52 -11.29
C TRP A 92 9.07 -10.48 -12.79
N LEU A 93 9.67 -9.38 -13.28
CA LEU A 93 10.06 -9.25 -14.69
C LEU A 93 11.17 -10.24 -15.07
N PHE A 94 12.18 -10.39 -14.22
CA PHE A 94 13.28 -11.32 -14.43
C PHE A 94 12.76 -12.76 -14.53
N ASP A 95 11.93 -13.17 -13.58
CA ASP A 95 11.30 -14.51 -13.59
C ASP A 95 10.48 -14.73 -14.86
N ARG A 96 9.68 -13.74 -15.27
CA ARG A 96 8.82 -13.84 -16.44
C ARG A 96 9.58 -13.88 -17.77
N ILE A 97 10.63 -13.09 -17.93
CA ILE A 97 11.42 -13.00 -19.16
C ILE A 97 12.33 -14.23 -19.31
N PHE A 98 12.93 -14.69 -18.21
CA PHE A 98 13.93 -15.75 -18.22
C PHE A 98 13.39 -17.12 -17.76
N CYS A 99 12.08 -17.27 -17.55
CA CYS A 99 11.43 -18.51 -17.08
C CYS A 99 11.93 -19.77 -17.80
N LYS A 100 12.01 -19.74 -19.15
CA LYS A 100 12.49 -20.88 -19.96
C LYS A 100 13.93 -21.27 -19.67
N LYS A 101 14.79 -20.34 -19.23
CA LYS A 101 16.19 -20.62 -18.88
C LYS A 101 16.32 -21.01 -17.41
N LEU A 102 15.69 -20.26 -16.51
CA LEU A 102 15.78 -20.44 -15.06
C LEU A 102 15.14 -21.74 -14.58
N SER A 103 14.08 -22.22 -15.24
CA SER A 103 13.42 -23.48 -14.89
C SER A 103 14.28 -24.72 -15.11
N HIS A 104 15.32 -24.63 -15.96
CA HIS A 104 16.28 -25.71 -16.20
C HIS A 104 17.54 -25.60 -15.33
N TRP A 105 17.68 -24.54 -14.53
CA TRP A 105 18.82 -24.41 -13.63
C TRP A 105 18.72 -25.40 -12.47
N TYR A 106 19.87 -25.86 -11.98
CA TYR A 106 19.94 -26.71 -10.80
C TYR A 106 19.33 -26.04 -9.55
N ILE A 107 19.42 -24.71 -9.47
CA ILE A 107 18.76 -23.88 -8.46
C ILE A 107 17.89 -22.85 -9.16
N ASN A 108 16.58 -22.93 -8.93
CA ASN A 108 15.63 -21.93 -9.41
C ASN A 108 15.55 -20.78 -8.39
N PRO A 109 15.86 -19.53 -8.77
CA PRO A 109 15.79 -18.38 -7.86
C PRO A 109 14.37 -18.01 -7.42
N GLN A 110 13.32 -18.56 -8.06
CA GLN A 110 11.90 -18.35 -7.71
C GLN A 110 11.55 -16.85 -7.63
N GLY A 111 11.81 -16.08 -8.69
CA GLY A 111 11.62 -14.63 -8.68
C GLY A 111 10.16 -14.22 -8.42
N HIS A 112 9.20 -15.06 -8.83
CA HIS A 112 7.79 -14.86 -8.49
C HIS A 112 7.48 -15.02 -6.99
N ALA A 113 8.17 -15.92 -6.30
CA ALA A 113 8.04 -16.05 -4.85
C ALA A 113 8.61 -14.82 -4.14
N TRP A 114 9.79 -14.35 -4.56
CA TRP A 114 10.36 -13.11 -4.05
C TRP A 114 9.48 -11.88 -4.31
N TRP A 115 8.82 -11.83 -5.46
CA TRP A 115 7.79 -10.82 -5.73
C TRP A 115 6.72 -10.80 -4.64
N HIS A 116 6.14 -11.96 -4.26
CA HIS A 116 5.14 -12.01 -3.21
C HIS A 116 5.66 -11.53 -1.84
N VAL A 117 6.88 -11.93 -1.47
CA VAL A 117 7.52 -11.48 -0.22
C VAL A 117 7.71 -9.97 -0.22
N LEU A 118 8.27 -9.42 -1.31
CA LEU A 118 8.51 -7.98 -1.45
C LEU A 118 7.21 -7.18 -1.50
N MET A 119 6.16 -7.70 -2.14
CA MET A 119 4.83 -7.09 -2.14
C MET A 119 4.19 -7.11 -0.73
N GLY A 120 4.43 -8.14 0.07
CA GLY A 120 4.00 -8.16 1.47
C GLY A 120 4.64 -7.04 2.30
N PHE A 121 5.96 -6.86 2.18
CA PHE A 121 6.65 -5.73 2.81
C PHE A 121 6.20 -4.38 2.25
N ASN A 122 5.95 -4.30 0.94
CA ASN A 122 5.45 -3.10 0.30
C ASN A 122 4.12 -2.64 0.91
N SER A 123 3.16 -3.55 1.00
CA SER A 123 1.87 -3.31 1.65
C SER A 123 2.04 -2.89 3.11
N TYR A 124 2.94 -3.51 3.85
CA TYR A 124 3.22 -3.14 5.24
C TYR A 124 3.74 -1.71 5.36
N PHE A 125 4.77 -1.34 4.59
CA PHE A 125 5.37 -0.01 4.66
C PHE A 125 4.43 1.10 4.19
N ALA A 126 3.62 0.85 3.15
CA ALA A 126 2.59 1.77 2.70
C ALA A 126 1.54 2.02 3.79
N ASN A 127 0.99 0.95 4.38
CA ASN A 127 0.02 1.07 5.47
C ASN A 127 0.60 1.80 6.69
N ALA A 128 1.82 1.46 7.10
CA ALA A 128 2.48 2.13 8.22
C ALA A 128 2.65 3.64 7.95
N PHE A 129 3.12 4.02 6.75
CA PHE A 129 3.25 5.42 6.37
C PHE A 129 1.88 6.15 6.37
N LEU A 130 0.86 5.53 5.78
CA LEU A 130 -0.49 6.11 5.73
C LEU A 130 -1.13 6.23 7.13
N MET A 131 -0.91 5.25 8.02
CA MET A 131 -1.33 5.34 9.42
C MET A 131 -0.66 6.53 10.12
N PHE A 132 0.64 6.74 9.89
CA PHE A 132 1.36 7.89 10.42
C PHE A 132 0.74 9.20 9.92
N CYS A 133 0.57 9.37 8.60
CA CYS A 133 -0.04 10.56 8.03
C CYS A 133 -1.46 10.80 8.55
N ARG A 134 -2.27 9.74 8.65
CA ARG A 134 -3.63 9.84 9.17
C ARG A 134 -3.68 10.29 10.63
N ALA A 135 -2.80 9.74 11.47
CA ALA A 135 -2.69 10.15 12.86
C ALA A 135 -2.31 11.63 12.95
N GLN A 136 -1.38 12.13 12.12
CA GLN A 136 -1.04 13.55 12.07
C GLN A 136 -2.23 14.42 11.64
N GLN A 137 -2.99 14.01 10.62
CA GLN A 137 -4.19 14.72 10.17
C GLN A 137 -5.26 14.85 11.26
N LEU A 138 -5.36 13.84 12.13
CA LEU A 138 -6.29 13.81 13.26
C LEU A 138 -5.76 14.59 14.48
N GLY A 139 -4.60 15.24 14.37
CA GLY A 139 -3.96 15.95 15.48
C GLY A 139 -3.42 15.03 16.57
N TRP A 140 -3.18 13.75 16.26
CA TRP A 140 -2.56 12.80 17.19
C TRP A 140 -1.03 12.91 17.12
N GLY A 141 -0.34 12.33 18.12
CA GLY A 141 1.12 12.25 18.16
C GLY A 141 1.64 10.89 17.70
N PRO A 142 1.72 10.62 16.37
CA PRO A 142 2.32 9.39 15.89
C PRO A 142 3.83 9.44 15.99
N GLN A 143 4.43 8.28 16.25
CA GLN A 143 5.87 8.08 16.28
C GLN A 143 6.19 6.74 15.63
N VAL A 144 7.24 6.70 14.81
CA VAL A 144 7.76 5.44 14.27
C VAL A 144 8.73 4.84 15.30
N ALA A 145 8.37 3.67 15.84
CA ALA A 145 9.20 2.87 16.74
C ALA A 145 9.70 1.62 16.01
N HIS A 146 10.63 0.87 16.60
CA HIS A 146 11.21 -0.32 15.99
C HIS A 146 11.09 -1.53 16.92
N LEU A 147 10.42 -2.59 16.45
CA LEU A 147 10.38 -3.88 17.12
C LEU A 147 11.74 -4.56 16.95
N PHE A 148 12.31 -5.05 18.05
CA PHE A 148 13.69 -5.59 18.12
C PHE A 148 14.76 -4.64 17.54
N GLY A 149 14.50 -3.32 17.52
CA GLY A 149 15.42 -2.32 16.96
C GLY A 149 15.47 -2.26 15.43
N VAL A 150 14.77 -3.14 14.70
CA VAL A 150 14.88 -3.26 13.24
C VAL A 150 13.54 -3.05 12.53
N PHE A 151 12.45 -3.63 13.02
CA PHE A 151 11.19 -3.68 12.26
C PHE A 151 10.30 -2.47 12.60
N PRO A 152 10.08 -1.52 11.67
CA PRO A 152 9.45 -0.25 12.00
C PRO A 152 7.94 -0.40 12.15
N TYR A 153 7.34 0.18 13.19
CA TYR A 153 5.89 0.23 13.40
C TYR A 153 5.45 1.60 13.90
N VAL A 154 4.19 1.96 13.70
CA VAL A 154 3.66 3.27 14.13
C VAL A 154 2.99 3.14 15.48
N LYS A 155 3.53 3.84 16.48
CA LYS A 155 2.89 4.05 17.79
C LYS A 155 2.08 5.34 17.74
N ILE A 156 0.83 5.29 18.16
CA ILE A 156 -0.08 6.44 18.13
C ILE A 156 -0.37 6.89 19.56
N HIS A 157 -0.03 8.13 19.89
CA HIS A 157 -0.46 8.77 21.14
C HIS A 157 -1.66 9.67 20.83
N LYS A 158 -2.82 9.28 21.36
CA LYS A 158 -4.04 10.09 21.23
C LYS A 158 -4.02 11.18 22.32
N PRO A 159 -4.40 12.43 22.01
CA PRO A 159 -4.62 13.42 23.04
C PRO A 159 -5.70 12.91 24.00
N LYS A 160 -5.54 13.14 25.31
CA LYS A 160 -6.61 12.89 26.28
C LYS A 160 -7.81 13.73 25.84
N LYS A 161 -8.98 13.11 25.67
CA LYS A 161 -10.23 13.86 25.51
C LYS A 161 -10.35 14.78 26.73
N GLN A 162 -10.40 16.08 26.50
CA GLN A 162 -11.05 16.97 27.46
C GLN A 162 -12.55 16.64 27.33
N GLU A 163 -13.14 16.12 28.40
CA GLU A 163 -14.59 15.95 28.53
C GLU A 163 -15.29 17.31 28.53
#